data_AF-A0A6G2DFF5-F1
#
_entry.id   AF-A0A6G2DFF5-F1
#
_cell.length_a   1.000
_cell.length_b   1.000
_cell.length_c   1.000
_cell.angle_alpha   90.00
_cell.angle_beta   90.00
_cell.angle_gamma   90.00
#
_symmetry.space_group_name_H-M   'P 1'
#
loop_
_entity.id
_entity.type
_entity.pdbx_description
1 polymer ?
#
loop_
_entity_poly.entity_id
_entity_poly.type
_entity_poly.pdbx_seq_one_letter_code
_entity_poly.pdbx_strand_id
1 'polypeptide(L)'
;IDSGMGRIGFREASEVEQAQDLLQQHGVCVEGIFTHFATADEESDDYFNAQLERFKTILASMKEVPELVHASNSATTLWHVETIFNAVRMGDAMYGLNPSGAVLALPYDLIPALTLESALV
;
A
#
# COMPACT_ATOMS: atom_id res chain seq x y z
N ILE A 1 -3.20 -4.56 -7.98
CA ILE A 1 -2.29 -4.04 -9.02
C ILE A 1 -0.87 -4.31 -8.56
N ASP A 2 -0.03 -4.87 -9.43
CA ASP A 2 1.42 -4.87 -9.19
C ASP A 2 2.03 -3.67 -9.89
N SER A 3 2.27 -2.59 -9.14
CA SER A 3 2.93 -1.39 -9.67
C SER A 3 4.46 -1.42 -9.53
N GLY A 4 5.04 -2.49 -8.98
CA GLY A 4 6.49 -2.64 -8.77
C GLY A 4 6.91 -3.52 -7.59
N MET A 5 5.97 -4.04 -6.79
CA MET A 5 6.34 -4.98 -5.71
C MET A 5 6.85 -6.32 -6.25
N GLY A 6 6.41 -6.72 -7.46
CA GLY A 6 6.89 -7.94 -8.11
C GLY A 6 6.38 -9.23 -7.48
N ARG A 7 5.34 -9.17 -6.65
CA ARG A 7 4.80 -10.32 -5.91
C ARG A 7 3.53 -10.88 -6.55
N ILE A 8 2.46 -10.08 -6.58
CA ILE A 8 1.16 -10.45 -7.15
C ILE A 8 0.40 -9.21 -7.63
N GLY A 9 -0.51 -9.41 -8.58
CA GLY A 9 -1.43 -8.40 -9.09
C GLY A 9 -1.28 -8.16 -10.60
N PHE A 10 -2.35 -7.69 -11.22
CA PHE A 10 -2.35 -7.27 -12.63
C PHE A 10 -1.35 -6.14 -12.87
N ARG A 11 -0.67 -6.19 -14.03
CA ARG A 11 0.35 -5.20 -14.40
C ARG A 11 -0.16 -4.24 -15.46
N GLU A 12 -1.06 -4.69 -16.33
CA GLU A 12 -1.60 -3.86 -17.42
C GLU A 12 -3.04 -3.43 -17.14
N ALA A 13 -3.39 -2.20 -17.56
CA ALA A 13 -4.73 -1.65 -17.35
C ALA A 13 -5.83 -2.50 -18.02
N SER A 14 -5.56 -3.07 -19.20
CA SER A 14 -6.49 -3.94 -19.92
C SER A 14 -6.77 -5.25 -19.17
N GLU A 15 -5.80 -5.82 -18.46
CA GLU A 15 -5.99 -7.02 -17.64
C GLU A 15 -6.93 -6.73 -16.46
N VAL A 16 -6.80 -5.54 -15.87
CA VAL A 16 -7.65 -5.09 -14.75
C VAL A 16 -9.08 -4.90 -15.21
N GLU A 17 -9.28 -4.19 -16.32
CA GLU A 17 -10.63 -3.99 -16.88
C GLU A 17 -11.27 -5.32 -17.25
N GLN A 18 -10.54 -6.22 -17.92
CA GLN A 18 -11.05 -7.53 -18.29
C GLN A 18 -11.45 -8.35 -17.05
N ALA A 19 -10.65 -8.32 -15.99
CA ALA A 19 -10.96 -9.01 -14.75
C ALA A 19 -12.19 -8.42 -14.06
N GLN A 20 -12.30 -7.08 -14.00
CA GLN A 20 -13.44 -6.38 -13.40
C GLN A 20 -14.74 -6.70 -14.16
N ASP A 21 -14.73 -6.62 -15.49
CA ASP A 21 -15.89 -6.92 -16.33
C ASP A 21 -16.38 -8.38 -16.12
N LEU A 22 -15.45 -9.35 -16.11
CA LEU A 22 -15.78 -10.76 -15.90
C LEU A 22 -16.38 -11.01 -14.51
N LEU A 23 -15.85 -10.36 -13.47
CA LEU A 23 -16.37 -10.47 -12.10
C LEU A 23 -17.78 -9.89 -12.01
N GLN A 24 -18.01 -8.69 -12.56
CA GLN A 24 -19.31 -8.02 -12.56
C GLN A 24 -20.36 -8.81 -13.36
N GLN A 25 -19.99 -9.43 -14.49
CA GLN A 25 -20.88 -10.32 -15.26
C GLN A 25 -21.42 -11.50 -14.45
N HIS A 26 -20.69 -11.94 -13.42
CA HIS A 26 -21.09 -13.02 -12.52
C HIS A 26 -21.68 -12.52 -11.20
N GLY A 27 -22.03 -11.23 -11.12
CA GLY A 27 -22.65 -10.63 -9.94
C GLY A 27 -21.70 -10.37 -8.77
N VAL A 28 -20.38 -10.38 -9.00
CA VAL A 28 -19.39 -10.05 -7.96
C VAL A 28 -19.32 -8.54 -7.79
N CYS A 29 -19.40 -8.07 -6.55
CA CYS A 29 -19.12 -6.69 -6.19
C CYS A 29 -17.60 -6.48 -6.07
N VAL A 30 -17.02 -5.70 -6.98
CA VAL A 30 -15.62 -5.28 -6.88
C VAL A 30 -15.55 -4.02 -6.03
N GLU A 31 -15.48 -4.20 -4.70
CA GLU A 31 -15.53 -3.08 -3.73
C GLU A 31 -14.33 -2.13 -3.83
N GLY A 32 -13.14 -2.66 -4.13
CA GLY A 32 -11.92 -1.87 -4.04
C GLY A 32 -10.79 -2.32 -4.95
N ILE A 33 -9.79 -1.45 -5.05
CA ILE A 33 -8.58 -1.63 -5.85
C ILE A 33 -7.35 -1.11 -5.07
N PHE A 34 -6.24 -1.84 -5.19
CA PHE A 34 -5.04 -1.49 -4.44
C PHE A 34 -3.73 -1.86 -5.11
N THR A 35 -2.66 -1.22 -4.64
CA THR A 35 -1.27 -1.64 -4.83
C THR A 35 -0.53 -1.66 -3.49
N HIS A 36 0.69 -2.19 -3.49
CA HIS A 36 1.61 -2.17 -2.35
C HIS A 36 2.97 -1.60 -2.78
N PHE A 37 3.48 -0.66 -2.01
CA PHE A 37 4.79 -0.05 -2.25
C PHE A 37 5.91 -0.90 -1.65
N ALA A 38 7.00 -1.06 -2.40
CA ALA A 38 8.14 -1.88 -2.03
C ALA A 38 9.18 -1.13 -1.18
N THR A 39 9.31 0.18 -1.38
CA THR A 39 10.40 1.01 -0.85
C THR A 39 9.89 2.27 -0.16
N ALA A 40 8.69 2.23 0.42
CA ALA A 40 8.08 3.40 1.06
C ALA A 40 8.77 3.80 2.38
N ASP A 41 9.68 2.95 2.87
CA ASP A 41 10.48 3.06 4.10
C ASP A 41 11.97 3.32 3.83
N GLU A 42 12.35 3.61 2.58
CA GLU A 42 13.72 3.95 2.17
C GLU A 42 13.95 5.47 2.10
N GLU A 43 15.22 5.90 2.11
CA GLU A 43 15.57 7.34 1.95
C GLU A 43 15.31 7.88 0.54
N SER A 44 15.37 7.02 -0.48
CA SER A 44 15.12 7.43 -1.87
C SER A 44 13.67 7.17 -2.25
N ASP A 45 13.05 8.20 -2.81
CA ASP A 45 11.67 8.12 -3.28
C ASP A 45 11.56 7.69 -4.75
N ASP A 46 12.69 7.42 -5.44
CA ASP A 46 12.68 7.18 -6.89
C ASP A 46 11.78 6.00 -7.28
N TYR A 47 11.94 4.86 -6.59
CA TYR A 47 11.15 3.68 -6.87
C TYR A 47 9.72 3.81 -6.36
N PHE A 48 9.53 4.43 -5.19
CA PHE A 48 8.22 4.74 -4.64
C PHE A 48 7.38 5.59 -5.61
N ASN A 49 7.97 6.67 -6.14
CA ASN A 49 7.33 7.57 -7.11
C ASN A 49 7.02 6.83 -8.42
N ALA A 50 7.93 6.00 -8.93
CA ALA A 50 7.66 5.19 -10.11
C ALA A 50 6.46 4.23 -9.90
N GLN A 51 6.37 3.60 -8.73
CA GLN A 51 5.23 2.75 -8.37
C GLN A 51 3.93 3.54 -8.23
N LEU A 52 3.98 4.73 -7.64
CA LEU A 52 2.82 5.59 -7.43
C LEU A 52 2.24 6.05 -8.78
N GLU A 53 3.10 6.56 -9.67
CA GLU A 53 2.69 7.02 -10.99
C GLU A 53 2.20 5.87 -11.87
N ARG A 54 2.80 4.67 -11.76
CA ARG A 54 2.28 3.48 -12.44
C ARG A 54 0.87 3.13 -11.94
N PHE A 55 0.63 3.18 -10.64
CA PHE A 55 -0.70 2.91 -10.08
C PHE A 55 -1.73 3.95 -10.54
N LYS A 56 -1.41 5.26 -10.45
CA LYS A 56 -2.27 6.34 -10.96
C LYS A 56 -2.58 6.19 -12.45
N THR A 57 -1.58 5.81 -13.25
CA THR A 57 -1.75 5.59 -14.70
C THR A 57 -2.74 4.47 -15.00
N ILE A 58 -2.68 3.37 -14.24
CA ILE A 58 -3.64 2.27 -14.36
C ILE A 58 -5.05 2.76 -13.99
N LEU A 59 -5.21 3.44 -12.85
CA LEU A 59 -6.51 3.98 -12.43
C LEU A 59 -7.10 4.93 -13.46
N ALA A 60 -6.29 5.83 -14.02
CA ALA A 60 -6.72 6.80 -15.04
C ALA A 60 -7.11 6.15 -16.37
N SER A 61 -6.69 4.92 -16.62
CA SER A 61 -7.02 4.16 -17.84
C SER A 61 -8.31 3.34 -17.71
N MET A 62 -8.84 3.18 -16.49
CA MET A 62 -10.04 2.40 -16.24
C MET A 62 -11.31 3.21 -16.53
N LYS A 63 -12.31 2.58 -17.15
CA LYS A 63 -13.64 3.19 -17.33
C LYS A 63 -14.37 3.47 -16.02
N GLU A 64 -14.22 2.57 -15.04
CA GLU A 64 -14.85 2.66 -13.73
C GLU A 64 -13.85 2.21 -12.66
N VAL A 65 -13.49 3.13 -11.76
CA VAL A 65 -12.62 2.84 -10.62
C VAL A 65 -13.49 2.39 -9.44
N PRO A 66 -13.20 1.23 -8.80
CA PRO A 66 -13.88 0.82 -7.57
C PRO A 66 -13.84 1.89 -6.47
N GLU A 67 -14.89 1.97 -5.65
CA GLU A 67 -15.07 3.03 -4.65
C GLU A 67 -13.93 3.09 -3.64
N LEU A 68 -13.47 1.94 -3.16
CA LEU A 68 -12.40 1.87 -2.17
C LEU A 68 -11.02 1.77 -2.83
N VAL A 69 -10.32 2.91 -2.93
CA VAL A 69 -8.93 2.96 -3.40
C VAL A 69 -7.97 3.07 -2.22
N HIS A 70 -7.04 2.12 -2.11
CA HIS A 70 -6.01 2.14 -1.07
C HIS A 70 -4.63 1.72 -1.58
N ALA A 71 -3.57 2.40 -1.15
CA ALA A 71 -2.19 2.05 -1.54
C ALA A 71 -1.23 2.03 -0.34
N SER A 72 -1.53 2.85 0.68
CA SER A 72 -0.61 3.16 1.77
C SER A 72 -0.52 2.03 2.81
N ASN A 73 0.70 1.55 3.05
CA ASN A 73 1.06 0.77 4.23
C ASN A 73 1.52 1.73 5.35
N SER A 74 2.00 1.21 6.49
CA SER A 74 2.53 2.04 7.57
C SER A 74 3.59 3.06 7.12
N ALA A 75 4.55 2.64 6.29
CA ALA A 75 5.62 3.51 5.82
C ALA A 75 5.08 4.66 4.95
N THR A 76 4.22 4.35 3.97
CA THR A 76 3.55 5.37 3.16
C THR A 76 2.71 6.32 4.01
N THR A 77 1.99 5.81 5.02
CA THR A 77 1.18 6.63 5.91
C THR A 77 2.02 7.59 6.76
N LEU A 78 3.26 7.22 7.10
CA LEU A 78 4.16 8.03 7.92
C LEU A 78 4.91 9.08 7.07
N TRP A 79 5.49 8.69 5.94
CA TRP A 79 6.43 9.54 5.20
C TRP A 79 5.89 10.11 3.88
N HIS A 80 4.76 9.60 3.39
CA HIS A 80 4.20 9.93 2.06
C HIS A 80 2.70 10.27 2.16
N VAL A 81 2.32 11.09 3.14
CA VAL A 81 0.92 11.33 3.55
C VAL A 81 0.06 11.93 2.42
N GLU A 82 0.65 12.71 1.53
CA GLU A 82 0.01 13.35 0.38
C GLU A 82 -0.39 12.36 -0.72
N THR A 83 0.10 11.11 -0.63
CA THR A 83 -0.20 10.04 -1.60
C THR A 83 -1.35 9.13 -1.16
N ILE A 84 -1.90 9.38 0.03
CA ILE A 84 -3.03 8.62 0.57
C ILE A 84 -4.27 8.85 -0.30
N PHE A 85 -4.91 7.73 -0.69
CA PHE A 85 -6.19 7.74 -1.37
C PHE A 85 -7.33 7.79 -0.33
N ASN A 86 -8.23 6.81 -0.31
CA ASN A 86 -9.41 6.85 0.56
C ASN A 86 -9.23 6.01 1.84
N ALA A 87 -8.23 5.13 1.88
CA ALA A 87 -7.90 4.34 3.07
C ALA A 87 -6.40 3.99 3.17
N VAL A 88 -5.97 3.68 4.40
CA VAL A 88 -4.62 3.21 4.74
C VAL A 88 -4.69 1.80 5.34
N ARG A 89 -3.62 1.02 5.19
CA ARG A 89 -3.47 -0.34 5.75
C ARG A 89 -2.36 -0.34 6.80
N MET A 90 -2.69 0.02 8.04
CA MET A 90 -1.73 0.09 9.13
C MET A 90 -1.23 -1.31 9.53
N GLY A 91 0.09 -1.48 9.59
CA GLY A 91 0.80 -2.66 10.07
C GLY A 91 1.68 -2.29 11.27
N ASP A 92 3.00 -2.32 11.09
CA ASP A 92 4.00 -2.07 12.15
C ASP A 92 3.75 -0.83 13.00
N ALA A 93 3.38 0.29 12.37
CA ALA A 93 3.13 1.53 13.10
C ALA A 93 2.02 1.40 14.15
N MET A 94 1.01 0.53 13.91
CA MET A 94 -0.06 0.25 14.87
C MET A 94 0.46 -0.46 16.12
N TYR A 95 1.54 -1.24 16.01
CA TYR A 95 2.20 -1.94 17.11
C TYR A 95 3.31 -1.11 17.77
N GLY A 96 3.45 0.14 17.36
CA GLY A 96 4.47 1.04 17.87
C GLY A 96 5.87 0.77 17.31
N LEU A 97 5.97 0.11 16.16
CA LEU A 97 7.24 -0.23 15.52
C LEU A 97 7.51 0.71 14.34
N ASN A 98 8.76 1.19 14.22
CA ASN A 98 9.20 1.98 13.07
C ASN A 98 9.34 1.07 11.84
N PRO A 99 8.54 1.26 10.77
CA PRO A 99 8.61 0.39 9.59
C PRO A 99 9.98 0.37 8.89
N SER A 100 10.76 1.45 9.02
CA SER A 100 12.11 1.56 8.45
C SER A 100 13.21 1.03 9.39
N GLY A 101 12.84 0.50 10.56
CA GLY A 101 13.77 0.15 11.64
C GLY A 101 14.44 1.39 12.22
N ALA A 102 15.65 1.69 11.73
CA ALA A 102 16.47 2.82 12.20
C ALA A 102 16.91 3.77 11.08
N VAL A 103 16.40 3.58 9.84
CA VAL A 103 16.80 4.37 8.67
C VAL A 103 16.16 5.76 8.71
N LEU A 104 14.84 5.82 8.87
CA LEU A 104 14.09 7.07 8.86
C LEU A 104 13.59 7.43 10.26
N ALA A 105 13.65 8.73 10.59
CA ALA A 105 13.02 9.25 11.80
C ALA A 105 11.49 9.23 11.67
N LEU A 106 10.81 8.86 12.75
CA LEU A 106 9.35 8.91 12.78
C LEU A 106 8.87 10.37 12.79
N PRO A 107 7.77 10.70 12.09
CA PRO A 107 7.16 12.03 12.12
C PRO A 107 6.46 12.35 13.45
N TYR A 108 6.15 11.32 14.25
CA TYR A 108 5.53 11.42 15.58
C TYR A 108 5.87 10.17 16.41
N ASP A 109 5.70 10.27 17.73
CA ASP A 109 6.02 9.18 18.65
C ASP A 109 5.11 7.97 18.43
N LEU A 110 5.72 6.78 18.48
CA LEU A 110 5.05 5.48 18.46
C LEU A 110 5.37 4.73 19.76
N ILE A 111 4.38 4.06 20.34
CA ILE A 111 4.51 3.36 21.63
C ILE A 111 4.57 1.85 21.38
N PRO A 112 5.72 1.18 21.59
CA PRO A 112 5.83 -0.26 21.39
C PRO A 112 4.81 -1.03 22.22
N ALA A 113 4.01 -1.87 21.56
CA ALA A 113 2.96 -2.65 22.21
C ALA A 113 3.48 -3.94 22.87
N LEU A 114 4.63 -4.45 22.43
CA LEU A 114 5.18 -5.74 22.86
C LEU A 114 6.28 -5.53 23.91
N THR A 115 6.22 -6.31 24.99
CA THR A 115 7.31 -6.51 25.95
C THR A 115 7.52 -8.02 26.13
N LEU A 116 8.76 -8.45 26.31
CA LEU A 116 9.13 -9.84 26.58
C LEU A 116 10.03 -9.90 27.82
N GLU A 117 9.66 -10.74 28.78
CA GLU A 117 10.40 -10.94 30.04
C GLU A 117 10.58 -12.43 30.35
N SER A 118 11.56 -12.76 31.19
CA SER A 118 11.85 -14.11 31.67
C SER A 118 12.58 -14.05 33.02
N ALA A 119 12.92 -15.20 33.61
CA ALA A 119 13.67 -15.29 34.86
C ALA A 119 14.73 -16.42 34.80
N LEU A 120 15.82 -16.27 35.55
CA LEU A 120 16.82 -17.33 35.73
C LEU A 120 16.18 -18.54 36.44
N VAL A 121 16.54 -19.75 36.01
CA VAL A 121 16.11 -21.03 36.61
C VAL A 121 17.20 -21.67 37.44
#